data_AF-A0AAD7VLF7-F1
#
_entry.id   AF-A0AAD7VLF7-F1
#
_cell.length_a   1.000
_cell.length_b   1.000
_cell.length_c   1.000
_cell.angle_alpha   90.00
_cell.angle_beta   90.00
_cell.angle_gamma   90.00
#
_symmetry.space_group_name_H-M   'P 1'
#
loop_
_entity.id
_entity.type
_entity.pdbx_description
1 polymer ?
#
loop_
_entity_poly.entity_id
_entity_poly.type
_entity_poly.pdbx_seq_one_letter_code
_entity_poly.pdbx_strand_id
1 'polypeptide(L)'
;METTGKSRCVLILCFALVYREGFPSRVIPVAGPDPFKGKAIVGAPRPGEKVFNVMQFGAKPDGKADNFQAFVAAWKATCSSREPARFLIPQGTFKVGPVPFAGPCQNQAPIIFEIIGTVKASTDPSEYTNGEWFLFESVNNIKIIGSGTFDGQGASVWKYNDCHTNSDCAQMPCSIKVNRATNVLLHGFTSLNAMGFHIFITNSVV
;
A
#
# COMPACT_ATOMS: atom_id res chain seq x y z
N MET A 1 -78.92 7.74 43.37
CA MET A 1 -78.89 7.17 44.73
C MET A 1 -77.92 6.00 44.71
N GLU A 2 -76.94 6.06 45.60
CA GLU A 2 -75.82 5.15 45.77
C GLU A 2 -76.26 3.69 45.91
N THR A 3 -75.45 2.76 45.37
CA THR A 3 -75.01 1.58 46.14
C THR A 3 -73.63 1.14 45.66
N THR A 4 -72.68 1.27 46.57
CA THR A 4 -71.28 0.86 46.52
C THR A 4 -71.14 -0.66 46.57
N GLY A 5 -70.58 -1.26 45.51
CA GLY A 5 -70.23 -2.69 45.47
C GLY A 5 -68.72 -2.89 45.36
N LYS A 6 -68.07 -3.24 46.48
CA LYS A 6 -66.62 -3.53 46.55
C LYS A 6 -66.25 -4.72 45.65
N SER A 7 -65.59 -4.45 44.53
CA SER A 7 -64.94 -5.50 43.72
C SER A 7 -63.56 -5.83 44.31
N ARG A 8 -63.38 -7.08 44.76
CA ARG A 8 -62.08 -7.58 45.22
C ARG A 8 -61.21 -7.87 43.99
N CYS A 9 -60.25 -7.00 43.75
CA CYS A 9 -59.27 -7.14 42.68
C CYS A 9 -58.24 -8.22 43.07
N VAL A 10 -58.32 -9.41 42.47
CA VAL A 10 -57.27 -10.44 42.57
C VAL A 10 -56.22 -10.12 41.51
N LEU A 11 -55.10 -9.55 41.93
CA LEU A 11 -53.94 -9.30 41.07
C LEU A 11 -53.19 -10.62 40.86
N ILE A 12 -53.46 -11.29 39.73
CA ILE A 12 -52.63 -12.41 39.26
C ILE A 12 -51.43 -11.81 38.53
N LEU A 13 -50.28 -11.75 39.21
CA LEU A 13 -49.01 -11.35 38.64
C LEU A 13 -48.48 -12.48 37.73
N CYS A 14 -48.81 -12.43 36.44
CA CYS A 14 -48.17 -13.25 35.43
C CYS A 14 -46.75 -12.72 35.18
N PHE A 15 -45.76 -13.28 35.88
CA PHE A 15 -44.35 -13.08 35.53
C PHE A 15 -44.07 -13.81 34.21
N ALA A 16 -44.14 -13.10 33.10
CA ALA A 16 -43.61 -13.59 31.83
C ALA A 16 -42.08 -13.58 31.92
N LEU A 17 -41.47 -14.76 32.09
CA LEU A 17 -40.04 -14.93 31.93
C LEU A 17 -39.70 -14.67 30.46
N VAL A 18 -39.20 -13.47 30.17
CA VAL A 18 -38.64 -13.13 28.86
C VAL A 18 -37.31 -13.86 28.75
N TYR A 19 -37.34 -15.04 28.15
CA TYR A 19 -36.13 -15.78 27.79
C TYR A 19 -35.46 -15.06 26.61
N ARG A 20 -34.35 -14.36 26.88
CA ARG A 20 -33.47 -13.84 25.83
C ARG A 20 -32.56 -14.99 25.38
N GLU A 21 -32.92 -15.65 24.28
CA GLU A 21 -31.95 -16.40 23.48
C GLU A 21 -30.84 -15.40 23.08
N GLY A 22 -29.66 -15.54 23.69
CA GLY A 22 -28.50 -14.76 23.30
C GLY A 22 -28.12 -15.15 21.88
N PHE A 23 -28.25 -14.23 20.93
CA PHE A 23 -27.76 -14.46 19.57
C PHE A 23 -26.27 -14.82 19.65
N PRO A 24 -25.84 -15.98 19.12
CA PRO A 24 -24.43 -16.33 19.13
C PRO A 24 -23.66 -15.27 18.36
N SER A 25 -22.60 -14.73 18.98
CA SER A 25 -21.71 -13.77 18.35
C SER A 25 -21.18 -14.34 17.04
N ARG A 26 -21.59 -13.74 15.92
CA ARG A 26 -21.07 -14.10 14.60
C ARG A 26 -19.59 -13.73 14.57
N VAL A 27 -18.71 -14.72 14.51
CA VAL A 27 -17.29 -14.49 14.26
C VAL A 27 -17.16 -13.95 12.83
N ILE A 28 -16.96 -12.64 12.70
CA ILE A 28 -16.60 -12.05 11.41
C ILE A 28 -15.12 -12.40 11.18
N PRO A 29 -14.77 -13.14 10.12
CA PRO A 29 -13.38 -13.40 9.83
C PRO A 29 -12.64 -12.07 9.59
N VAL A 30 -11.43 -11.96 10.16
CA VAL A 30 -10.59 -10.74 10.10
C VAL A 30 -10.23 -10.35 8.66
N ALA A 31 -10.32 -11.30 7.72
CA ALA A 31 -10.16 -11.05 6.29
C ALA A 31 -11.09 -11.95 5.46
N GLY A 32 -11.59 -11.41 4.34
CA GLY A 32 -12.28 -12.20 3.33
C GLY A 32 -11.32 -13.13 2.56
N PRO A 33 -11.85 -14.05 1.74
CA PRO A 33 -11.03 -14.88 0.88
C PRO A 33 -10.19 -14.02 -0.06
N ASP A 34 -8.89 -14.32 -0.16
CA ASP A 34 -7.97 -13.64 -1.08
C ASP A 34 -8.45 -13.82 -2.54
N PRO A 35 -8.87 -12.74 -3.23
CA PRO A 35 -9.40 -12.83 -4.60
C PRO A 35 -8.33 -13.22 -5.64
N PHE A 36 -7.05 -13.22 -5.25
CA PHE A 36 -5.90 -13.55 -6.08
C PHE A 36 -5.29 -14.92 -5.76
N LYS A 37 -5.83 -15.66 -4.78
CA LYS A 37 -5.33 -16.99 -4.42
C LYS A 37 -5.32 -17.92 -5.64
N GLY A 38 -4.14 -18.44 -5.97
CA GLY A 38 -3.93 -19.36 -7.10
C GLY A 38 -3.94 -18.71 -8.49
N LYS A 39 -4.02 -17.37 -8.60
CA LYS A 39 -3.89 -16.64 -9.87
C LYS A 39 -2.45 -16.19 -10.07
N ALA A 40 -1.99 -16.20 -11.32
CA ALA A 40 -0.72 -15.56 -11.68
C ALA A 40 -0.84 -14.05 -11.46
N ILE A 41 -0.04 -13.52 -10.53
CA ILE A 41 -0.04 -12.10 -10.17
C ILE A 41 0.63 -11.27 -11.26
N VAL A 42 1.70 -11.83 -11.83
CA VAL A 42 2.41 -11.30 -12.98
C VAL A 42 1.96 -12.08 -14.21
N GLY A 43 1.28 -11.40 -15.13
CA GLY A 43 1.02 -11.90 -16.48
C GLY A 43 2.10 -11.44 -17.45
N ALA A 44 2.31 -12.23 -18.51
CA ALA A 44 3.09 -11.80 -19.67
C ALA A 44 2.57 -10.46 -20.21
N PRO A 45 3.43 -9.65 -20.84
CA PRO A 45 2.98 -8.40 -21.42
C PRO A 45 1.81 -8.63 -22.40
N ARG A 46 0.79 -7.78 -22.31
CA ARG A 46 -0.37 -7.84 -23.21
C ARG A 46 0.04 -7.44 -24.63
N PRO A 47 -0.70 -7.85 -25.68
CA PRO A 47 -0.47 -7.33 -27.02
C PRO A 47 -0.49 -5.79 -27.03
N GLY A 48 0.56 -5.18 -27.61
CA GLY A 48 0.72 -3.72 -27.66
C GLY A 48 1.30 -3.07 -26.39
N GLU A 49 1.52 -3.81 -25.30
CA GLU A 49 2.10 -3.26 -24.08
C GLU A 49 3.58 -2.88 -24.29
N LYS A 50 3.93 -1.65 -23.91
CA LYS A 50 5.30 -1.13 -23.90
C LYS A 50 5.93 -1.38 -22.54
N VAL A 51 7.07 -2.05 -22.53
CA VAL A 51 7.84 -2.33 -21.32
C VAL A 51 9.03 -1.36 -21.24
N PHE A 52 9.03 -0.55 -20.19
CA PHE A 52 10.06 0.41 -19.84
C PHE A 52 10.90 -0.20 -18.72
N ASN A 53 11.94 -0.94 -19.10
CA ASN A 53 12.86 -1.57 -18.15
C ASN A 53 13.88 -0.53 -17.67
N VAL A 54 14.02 -0.34 -16.36
CA VAL A 54 14.94 0.65 -15.77
C VAL A 54 16.40 0.52 -16.26
N MET A 55 16.84 -0.68 -16.65
CA MET A 55 18.18 -0.89 -17.20
C MET A 55 18.37 -0.23 -18.58
N GLN A 56 17.30 -0.08 -19.38
CA GLN A 56 17.34 0.66 -20.65
C GLN A 56 17.57 2.17 -20.43
N PHE A 57 17.35 2.65 -19.22
CA PHE A 57 17.56 4.03 -18.79
C PHE A 57 18.85 4.21 -17.97
N GLY A 58 19.72 3.19 -17.95
CA GLY A 58 21.04 3.25 -17.33
C GLY A 58 21.10 2.71 -15.89
N ALA A 59 20.03 2.10 -15.37
CA ALA A 59 20.07 1.47 -14.06
C ALA A 59 21.04 0.28 -14.04
N LYS A 60 21.81 0.13 -12.96
CA LYS A 60 22.80 -0.92 -12.73
C LYS A 60 22.35 -1.82 -11.57
N PRO A 61 22.20 -3.15 -11.80
CA PRO A 61 21.77 -4.10 -10.78
C PRO A 61 22.92 -4.57 -9.86
N ASP A 62 23.81 -3.67 -9.44
CA ASP A 62 25.02 -4.00 -8.66
C ASP A 62 24.88 -3.76 -7.14
N GLY A 63 23.73 -3.24 -6.70
CA GLY A 63 23.43 -2.87 -5.32
C GLY A 63 24.24 -1.69 -4.76
N LYS A 64 25.01 -0.99 -5.61
CA LYS A 64 25.95 0.07 -5.20
C LYS A 64 25.68 1.38 -5.91
N ALA A 65 25.55 1.36 -7.24
CA ALA A 65 25.28 2.54 -8.04
C ALA A 65 23.94 3.16 -7.63
N ASP A 66 23.89 4.49 -7.54
CA ASP A 66 22.63 5.20 -7.38
C ASP A 66 21.86 5.17 -8.71
N ASN A 67 20.63 4.67 -8.67
CA ASN A 67 19.76 4.50 -9.82
C ASN A 67 18.61 5.51 -9.89
N PHE A 68 18.60 6.54 -9.03
CA PHE A 68 17.53 7.55 -8.99
C PHE A 68 17.18 8.11 -10.38
N GLN A 69 18.17 8.58 -11.13
CA GLN A 69 17.95 9.19 -12.44
C GLN A 69 17.37 8.20 -13.46
N ALA A 70 17.84 6.95 -13.44
CA ALA A 70 17.33 5.92 -14.33
C ALA A 70 15.86 5.57 -14.03
N PHE A 71 15.49 5.52 -12.74
CA PHE A 71 14.12 5.26 -12.31
C PHE A 71 13.20 6.42 -12.70
N VAL A 72 13.61 7.68 -12.48
CA VAL A 72 12.83 8.86 -12.88
C VAL A 72 12.64 8.91 -14.41
N ALA A 73 13.70 8.65 -15.18
CA ALA A 73 13.62 8.64 -16.63
C ALA A 73 12.70 7.53 -17.17
N ALA A 74 12.82 6.32 -16.63
CA ALA A 74 11.95 5.20 -16.97
C ALA A 74 10.48 5.48 -16.61
N TRP A 75 10.22 6.12 -15.46
CA TRP A 75 8.87 6.50 -15.05
C TRP A 75 8.27 7.54 -15.98
N LYS A 76 9.04 8.58 -16.31
CA LYS A 76 8.59 9.62 -17.25
C LYS A 76 8.21 9.04 -18.60
N ALA A 77 8.99 8.10 -19.12
CA ALA A 77 8.68 7.40 -20.36
C ALA A 77 7.41 6.53 -20.23
N THR A 78 7.28 5.80 -19.12
CA THR A 78 6.09 4.98 -18.82
C THR A 78 4.83 5.83 -18.77
N CYS A 79 4.84 6.90 -17.98
CA CYS A 79 3.70 7.77 -17.70
C CYS A 79 3.31 8.65 -18.91
N SER A 80 4.22 8.85 -19.86
CA SER A 80 3.95 9.58 -21.11
C SER A 80 3.46 8.67 -22.25
N SER A 81 3.42 7.35 -22.04
CA SER A 81 2.96 6.41 -23.06
C SER A 81 1.46 6.57 -23.31
N ARG A 82 1.04 6.46 -24.57
CA ARG A 82 -0.39 6.35 -24.92
C ARG A 82 -0.87 4.91 -25.02
N GLU A 83 0.06 4.00 -25.26
CA GLU A 83 -0.15 2.55 -25.26
C GLU A 83 -0.15 2.00 -23.84
N PRO A 84 -0.70 0.80 -23.58
CA PRO A 84 -0.54 0.12 -22.28
C PRO A 84 0.94 0.07 -21.89
N ALA A 85 1.27 0.46 -20.67
CA ALA A 85 2.66 0.63 -20.25
C ALA A 85 2.98 -0.13 -18.96
N ARG A 86 4.22 -0.63 -18.95
CA ARG A 86 4.82 -1.32 -17.82
C ARG A 86 6.13 -0.67 -17.44
N PHE A 87 6.22 -0.19 -16.21
CA PHE A 87 7.49 0.12 -15.57
C PHE A 87 8.05 -1.18 -14.99
N LEU A 88 9.24 -1.60 -15.40
CA LEU A 88 9.82 -2.87 -14.97
C LEU A 88 11.14 -2.67 -14.23
N ILE A 89 11.18 -3.16 -12.98
CA ILE A 89 12.41 -3.39 -12.22
C ILE A 89 12.74 -4.89 -12.36
N PRO A 90 13.68 -5.27 -13.24
CA PRO A 90 13.99 -6.67 -13.50
C PRO A 90 14.73 -7.31 -12.32
N GLN A 91 15.04 -8.59 -12.43
CA GLN A 91 15.88 -9.28 -11.46
C GLN A 91 17.25 -8.59 -11.31
N GLY A 92 17.71 -8.42 -10.07
CA GLY A 92 18.91 -7.67 -9.73
C GLY A 92 18.76 -6.95 -8.39
N THR A 93 19.82 -6.29 -7.92
CA THR A 93 19.75 -5.42 -6.74
C THR A 93 20.04 -3.98 -7.15
N PHE A 94 19.10 -3.07 -6.91
CA PHE A 94 19.22 -1.66 -7.29
C PHE A 94 19.21 -0.79 -6.04
N LYS A 95 20.25 0.02 -5.83
CA LYS A 95 20.22 1.07 -4.82
C LYS A 95 19.50 2.29 -5.39
N VAL A 96 18.49 2.80 -4.67
CA VAL A 96 17.70 3.98 -5.08
C VAL A 96 17.43 4.81 -3.83
N GLY A 97 17.72 6.10 -3.87
CA GLY A 97 17.25 7.06 -2.85
C GLY A 97 15.73 7.33 -2.96
N PRO A 98 15.21 8.36 -2.27
CA PRO A 98 13.84 8.84 -2.43
C PRO A 98 13.49 9.13 -3.88
N VAL A 99 12.40 8.55 -4.39
CA VAL A 99 12.00 8.65 -5.79
C VAL A 99 10.49 8.85 -5.93
N PRO A 100 10.05 9.95 -6.57
CA PRO A 100 8.65 10.19 -6.89
C PRO A 100 8.26 9.62 -8.26
N PHE A 101 7.14 8.91 -8.26
CA PHE A 101 6.39 8.42 -9.41
C PHE A 101 5.09 9.22 -9.51
N ALA A 102 5.19 10.43 -10.07
CA ALA A 102 4.07 11.37 -10.16
C ALA A 102 3.26 11.22 -11.46
N GLY A 103 1.95 11.40 -11.36
CA GLY A 103 1.03 11.59 -12.48
C GLY A 103 0.63 13.06 -12.67
N PRO A 104 -0.45 13.34 -13.44
CA PRO A 104 -1.27 12.37 -14.16
C PRO A 104 -0.54 11.77 -15.36
N CYS A 105 -0.81 10.50 -15.66
CA CYS A 105 -0.25 9.82 -16.81
C CYS A 105 -1.18 9.86 -18.03
N GLN A 106 -0.60 9.79 -19.22
CA GLN A 106 -1.33 9.88 -20.50
C GLN A 106 -2.03 8.57 -20.89
N ASN A 107 -1.61 7.46 -20.29
CA ASN A 107 -2.18 6.15 -20.57
C ASN A 107 -3.66 6.09 -20.17
N GLN A 108 -4.49 5.56 -21.06
CA GLN A 108 -5.88 5.24 -20.73
C GLN A 108 -6.01 3.85 -20.09
N ALA A 109 -5.09 2.93 -20.40
CA ALA A 109 -5.02 1.61 -19.80
C ALA A 109 -4.31 1.64 -18.44
N PRO A 110 -4.58 0.68 -17.54
CA PRO A 110 -3.88 0.60 -16.26
C PRO A 110 -2.36 0.48 -16.43
N ILE A 111 -1.60 1.27 -15.68
CA ILE A 111 -0.13 1.18 -15.63
C ILE A 111 0.24 -0.01 -14.76
N ILE A 112 1.15 -0.85 -15.26
CA ILE A 112 1.77 -1.91 -14.47
C ILE A 112 3.11 -1.42 -13.95
N PHE A 113 3.26 -1.31 -12.64
CA PHE A 113 4.54 -1.13 -11.98
C PHE A 113 4.98 -2.49 -11.46
N GLU A 114 5.89 -3.14 -12.18
CA GLU A 114 6.34 -4.49 -11.87
C GLU A 114 7.73 -4.50 -11.23
N ILE A 115 7.82 -5.13 -10.06
CA ILE A 115 9.07 -5.37 -9.36
C ILE A 115 9.38 -6.88 -9.28
N ILE A 116 10.49 -7.29 -9.89
CA ILE A 116 11.02 -8.65 -9.82
C ILE A 116 12.29 -8.70 -8.97
N GLY A 117 13.14 -7.67 -9.07
CA GLY A 117 14.38 -7.55 -8.30
C GLY A 117 14.19 -7.02 -6.89
N THR A 118 15.32 -6.71 -6.25
CA THR A 118 15.38 -6.06 -4.95
C THR A 118 15.79 -4.61 -5.13
N VAL A 119 15.01 -3.68 -4.57
CA VAL A 119 15.43 -2.28 -4.40
C VAL A 119 15.88 -2.07 -2.97
N LYS A 120 17.00 -1.34 -2.80
CA LYS A 120 17.58 -1.01 -1.50
C LYS A 120 17.56 0.49 -1.29
N ALA A 121 17.04 0.91 -0.14
CA ALA A 121 17.00 2.31 0.24
C ALA A 121 18.40 2.86 0.52
N SER A 122 18.60 4.16 0.31
CA SER A 122 19.80 4.84 0.84
C SER A 122 19.74 4.85 2.36
N THR A 123 20.87 4.66 3.04
CA THR A 123 20.93 4.68 4.52
C THR A 123 21.19 6.08 5.09
N ASP A 124 21.30 7.09 4.23
CA ASP A 124 21.45 8.49 4.65
C ASP A 124 20.07 9.11 4.88
N PRO A 125 19.65 9.36 6.13
CA PRO A 125 18.33 9.92 6.43
C PRO A 125 18.16 11.35 5.89
N SER A 126 19.25 12.08 5.61
CA SER A 126 19.17 13.46 5.10
C SER A 126 18.64 13.54 3.66
N GLU A 127 18.68 12.44 2.91
CA GLU A 127 18.09 12.36 1.57
C GLU A 127 16.54 12.42 1.62
N TYR A 128 15.91 11.99 2.73
CA TYR A 128 14.46 11.81 2.87
C TYR A 128 13.75 13.08 3.34
N THR A 129 13.97 14.19 2.66
CA THR A 129 13.44 15.52 3.04
C THR A 129 11.91 15.57 3.20
N ASN A 130 11.17 14.74 2.45
CA ASN A 130 9.71 14.67 2.52
C ASN A 130 9.16 13.48 3.32
N GLY A 131 10.04 12.64 3.90
CA GLY A 131 9.62 11.51 4.76
C GLY A 131 9.10 10.27 4.00
N GLU A 132 9.49 10.10 2.74
CA GLU A 132 9.07 8.97 1.90
C GLU A 132 10.20 8.49 0.99
N TRP A 133 10.18 7.19 0.68
CA TRP A 133 11.12 6.57 -0.24
C TRP A 133 10.51 6.39 -1.64
N PHE A 134 9.57 5.47 -1.83
CA PHE A 134 8.83 5.33 -3.09
C PHE A 134 7.50 6.06 -2.98
N LEU A 135 7.38 7.21 -3.64
CA LEU A 135 6.15 8.00 -3.63
C LEU A 135 5.38 7.80 -4.93
N PHE A 136 4.18 7.27 -4.86
CA PHE A 136 3.21 7.27 -5.95
C PHE A 136 2.22 8.41 -5.73
N GLU A 137 2.31 9.45 -6.55
CA GLU A 137 1.66 10.73 -6.31
C GLU A 137 0.73 11.08 -7.46
N SER A 138 -0.57 11.25 -7.17
CA SER A 138 -1.56 11.66 -8.17
C SER A 138 -1.62 10.73 -9.40
N VAL A 139 -1.44 9.43 -9.18
CA VAL A 139 -1.47 8.38 -10.22
C VAL A 139 -2.78 7.59 -10.13
N ASN A 140 -3.48 7.46 -11.25
CA ASN A 140 -4.72 6.68 -11.33
C ASN A 140 -4.52 5.37 -12.11
N ASN A 141 -5.32 4.35 -11.78
CA ASN A 141 -5.32 3.05 -12.45
C ASN A 141 -3.93 2.38 -12.48
N ILE A 142 -3.24 2.31 -11.34
CA ILE A 142 -1.91 1.71 -11.24
C ILE A 142 -1.95 0.36 -10.49
N LYS A 143 -1.20 -0.62 -10.98
CA LYS A 143 -0.97 -1.90 -10.31
C LYS A 143 0.51 -2.03 -9.96
N ILE A 144 0.83 -1.97 -8.67
CA ILE A 144 2.17 -2.17 -8.14
C ILE A 144 2.25 -3.63 -7.70
N ILE A 145 2.92 -4.44 -8.51
CA ILE A 145 2.88 -5.89 -8.42
C ILE A 145 4.26 -6.51 -8.65
N GLY A 146 4.38 -7.80 -8.37
CA GLY A 146 5.57 -8.61 -8.70
C GLY A 146 6.16 -9.27 -7.47
N SER A 147 7.08 -10.22 -7.66
CA SER A 147 7.65 -11.04 -6.58
C SER A 147 8.91 -10.46 -5.93
N GLY A 148 9.30 -9.24 -6.31
CA GLY A 148 10.50 -8.58 -5.83
C GLY A 148 10.38 -8.00 -4.42
N THR A 149 11.41 -7.27 -4.00
CA THR A 149 11.55 -6.77 -2.62
C THR A 149 11.88 -5.29 -2.56
N PHE A 150 11.18 -4.56 -1.71
CA PHE A 150 11.56 -3.23 -1.23
C PHE A 150 12.28 -3.37 0.11
N ASP A 151 13.61 -3.28 0.13
CA ASP A 151 14.44 -3.34 1.35
C ASP A 151 14.76 -1.92 1.83
N GLY A 152 14.03 -1.47 2.85
CA GLY A 152 14.11 -0.12 3.41
C GLY A 152 15.38 0.15 4.23
N GLN A 153 16.21 -0.87 4.51
CA GLN A 153 17.48 -0.71 5.24
C GLN A 153 17.34 0.00 6.61
N GLY A 154 16.18 -0.13 7.27
CA GLY A 154 15.76 0.65 8.43
C GLY A 154 16.60 0.49 9.69
N ALA A 155 17.27 -0.66 9.86
CA ALA A 155 18.15 -0.90 11.01
C ALA A 155 19.26 0.17 11.17
N SER A 156 19.63 0.85 10.09
CA SER A 156 20.59 1.96 10.12
C SER A 156 20.09 3.20 10.87
N VAL A 157 18.77 3.42 10.93
CA VAL A 157 18.14 4.65 11.45
C VAL A 157 17.22 4.44 12.66
N TRP A 158 16.78 3.21 12.96
CA TRP A 158 15.85 2.96 14.07
C TRP A 158 16.34 3.45 15.44
N LYS A 159 17.66 3.44 15.67
CA LYS A 159 18.27 3.97 16.92
C LYS A 159 18.03 5.48 17.13
N TYR A 160 17.63 6.20 16.09
CA TYR A 160 17.29 7.62 16.18
C TYR A 160 15.79 7.88 16.38
N ASN A 161 14.97 6.83 16.47
CA ASN A 161 13.52 6.97 16.67
C ASN A 161 13.17 7.15 18.16
N ASP A 162 12.83 8.36 18.54
CA ASP A 162 12.43 8.75 19.89
C ASP A 162 10.93 9.11 20.00
N CYS A 163 10.12 8.80 18.98
CA CYS A 163 8.68 9.13 18.96
C CYS A 163 7.83 8.49 20.06
N HIS A 164 8.40 7.58 20.85
CA HIS A 164 7.75 6.97 22.00
C HIS A 164 7.84 7.85 23.26
N THR A 165 8.76 8.82 23.30
CA THR A 165 9.03 9.71 24.45
C THR A 165 9.06 11.19 24.09
N ASN A 166 9.32 11.52 22.82
CA ASN A 166 9.39 12.89 22.32
C ASN A 166 8.15 13.21 21.46
N SER A 167 7.37 14.21 21.88
CA SER A 167 6.21 14.69 21.12
C SER A 167 6.58 15.41 19.82
N ASP A 168 7.80 15.95 19.74
CA ASP A 168 8.34 16.70 18.59
C ASP A 168 9.31 15.83 17.77
N CYS A 169 9.18 14.50 17.86
CA CYS A 169 10.08 13.58 17.17
C CYS A 169 10.00 13.73 15.64
N ALA A 170 11.12 13.46 14.97
CA ALA A 170 11.16 13.36 13.52
C ALA A 170 10.57 12.01 13.06
N GLN A 171 9.56 12.06 12.18
CA GLN A 171 8.98 10.86 11.62
C GLN A 171 9.97 10.14 10.68
N MET A 172 10.09 8.83 10.85
CA MET A 172 10.95 8.01 9.99
C MET A 172 10.35 7.86 8.59
N PRO A 173 11.17 7.83 7.53
CA PRO A 173 10.67 7.73 6.16
C PRO A 173 9.83 6.48 5.92
N CYS A 174 8.68 6.64 5.26
CA CYS A 174 7.86 5.52 4.82
C CYS A 174 8.46 4.87 3.55
N SER A 175 8.46 3.53 3.48
CA SER A 175 9.02 2.83 2.32
C SER A 175 8.20 3.05 1.05
N ILE A 176 6.87 2.91 1.12
CA ILE A 176 5.98 3.06 -0.04
C ILE A 176 4.81 3.96 0.35
N LYS A 177 4.73 5.13 -0.26
CA LYS A 177 3.65 6.09 -0.05
C LYS A 177 2.77 6.17 -1.28
N VAL A 178 1.46 6.02 -1.10
CA VAL A 178 0.45 6.22 -2.14
C VAL A 178 -0.41 7.41 -1.74
N ASN A 179 -0.36 8.49 -2.52
CA ASN A 179 -1.07 9.72 -2.23
C ASN A 179 -1.86 10.22 -3.44
N ARG A 180 -3.09 10.68 -3.21
CA ARG A 180 -3.99 11.23 -4.24
C ARG A 180 -4.19 10.30 -5.44
N ALA A 181 -4.21 8.99 -5.20
CA ALA A 181 -4.30 7.97 -6.24
C ALA A 181 -5.67 7.29 -6.23
N THR A 182 -6.15 6.82 -7.38
CA THR A 182 -7.41 6.06 -7.47
C THR A 182 -7.23 4.76 -8.23
N ASN A 183 -7.96 3.73 -7.82
CA ASN A 183 -7.91 2.38 -8.40
C ASN A 183 -6.49 1.81 -8.38
N VAL A 184 -5.91 1.74 -7.18
CA VAL A 184 -4.55 1.24 -6.94
C VAL A 184 -4.60 -0.21 -6.50
N LEU A 185 -3.78 -1.07 -7.09
CA LEU A 185 -3.58 -2.44 -6.58
C LEU A 185 -2.14 -2.60 -6.09
N LEU A 186 -1.96 -2.99 -4.83
CA LEU A 186 -0.68 -3.40 -4.25
C LEU A 186 -0.71 -4.91 -4.04
N HIS A 187 0.14 -5.70 -4.70
CA HIS A 187 0.06 -7.15 -4.55
C HIS A 187 1.34 -7.93 -4.89
N GLY A 188 1.68 -8.92 -4.07
CA GLY A 188 2.67 -9.96 -4.37
C GLY A 188 4.13 -9.63 -4.07
N PHE A 189 4.47 -8.37 -3.81
CA PHE A 189 5.84 -7.96 -3.49
C PHE A 189 6.10 -8.05 -1.98
N THR A 190 7.39 -8.08 -1.62
CA THR A 190 7.83 -8.02 -0.23
C THR A 190 8.23 -6.59 0.14
N SER A 191 7.75 -6.09 1.27
CA SER A 191 8.29 -4.88 1.91
C SER A 191 9.07 -5.31 3.15
N LEU A 192 10.37 -5.01 3.19
CA LEU A 192 11.32 -5.52 4.16
C LEU A 192 12.08 -4.35 4.81
N ASN A 193 12.41 -4.47 6.10
CA ASN A 193 13.26 -3.53 6.84
C ASN A 193 12.88 -2.05 6.64
N ALA A 194 11.60 -1.68 6.75
CA ALA A 194 11.22 -0.28 6.58
C ALA A 194 11.90 0.63 7.62
N MET A 195 12.26 1.86 7.23
CA MET A 195 12.76 2.87 8.19
C MET A 195 11.67 3.26 9.19
N GLY A 196 10.50 3.63 8.67
CA GLY A 196 9.25 3.84 9.41
C GLY A 196 8.17 2.85 8.96
N PHE A 197 7.05 3.37 8.46
CA PHE A 197 5.97 2.54 7.94
C PHE A 197 6.36 1.84 6.64
N HIS A 198 5.95 0.57 6.49
CA HIS A 198 6.11 -0.17 5.23
C HIS A 198 5.31 0.46 4.08
N ILE A 199 4.03 0.74 4.32
CA ILE A 199 3.12 1.29 3.33
C ILE A 199 2.25 2.36 4.01
N PHE A 200 2.18 3.55 3.40
CA PHE A 200 1.31 4.64 3.86
C PHE A 200 0.41 5.12 2.72
N ILE A 201 -0.90 4.95 2.88
CA ILE A 201 -1.90 5.29 1.88
C ILE A 201 -2.73 6.46 2.42
N THR A 202 -2.82 7.54 1.66
CA THR A 202 -3.57 8.74 2.06
C THR A 202 -4.24 9.41 0.86
N ASN A 203 -5.39 10.04 1.08
CA ASN A 203 -6.20 10.71 0.04
C ASN A 203 -6.44 9.85 -1.22
N SER A 204 -6.53 8.53 -1.05
CA SER A 204 -6.53 7.58 -2.17
C SER A 204 -7.67 6.58 -2.07
N VAL A 205 -8.09 6.05 -3.23
CA VAL A 205 -9.03 4.93 -3.34
C VAL A 205 -8.24 3.72 -3.84
N VAL A 206 -8.01 2.77 -2.95
CA VAL A 206 -7.20 1.56 -3.16
C VAL A 206 -8.10 0.34 -3.10
#